data_AF-A0A1J0LL16-F1
#
_entry.id   AF-A0A1J0LL16-F1
#
_cell.length_a   1.000
_cell.length_b   1.000
_cell.length_c   1.000
_cell.angle_alpha   90.00
_cell.angle_beta   90.00
_cell.angle_gamma   90.00
#
_symmetry.space_group_name_H-M   'P 1'
#
loop_
_entity.id
_entity.type
_entity.pdbx_description
1 polymer ?
#
loop_
_entity_poly.entity_id
_entity_poly.type
_entity_poly.pdbx_seq_one_letter_code
_entity_poly.pdbx_strand_id
1 'polypeptide(L)'
;MNLEDYIKKHKEQFKAEVPTDLTEGFEALLDQELPQKKSKKNWLYWGSGIAASLALLLAVQVVLQEKTNTVEKEILLAMNNEDSSIDRLKGIYEYQELQKEDDQFIDKLIELLEKEENNNVKIATIDALKDFPNNEKVRKALIVALENEKEPIIQIELIKAISELREKRAKPSLQKVINNQKTMDYVKESALYTYNQLK
;
A
#
# COMPACT_ATOMS: atom_id res chain seq x y z
N MET A 1 -32.23 2.70 31.85
CA MET A 1 -33.17 3.47 31.00
C MET A 1 -32.33 4.21 29.97
N ASN A 2 -32.58 4.02 28.67
CA ASN A 2 -31.82 4.66 27.58
C ASN A 2 -32.14 6.17 27.53
N LEU A 3 -31.17 6.98 27.13
CA LEU A 3 -31.31 8.42 26.91
C LEU A 3 -32.48 8.75 25.95
N GLU A 4 -32.70 7.94 24.92
CA GLU A 4 -33.86 8.10 24.03
C GLU A 4 -35.19 7.91 24.76
N ASP A 5 -35.28 6.91 25.65
CA ASP A 5 -36.49 6.66 26.44
C ASP A 5 -36.74 7.80 27.44
N TYR A 6 -35.67 8.40 27.97
CA TYR A 6 -35.75 9.56 28.86
C TYR A 6 -36.23 10.81 28.14
N ILE A 7 -35.63 11.14 26.98
CA ILE A 7 -36.01 12.32 26.20
C ILE A 7 -37.45 12.18 25.68
N LYS A 8 -37.85 10.99 25.24
CA LYS A 8 -39.21 10.74 24.76
C LYS A 8 -40.26 10.88 25.86
N LYS A 9 -39.92 10.49 27.10
CA LYS A 9 -40.78 10.62 28.27
C LYS A 9 -40.91 12.07 28.77
N HIS A 10 -39.92 12.92 28.50
CA HIS A 10 -39.86 14.31 29.00
C HIS A 10 -39.96 15.39 27.90
N LYS A 11 -40.42 15.02 26.70
CA LYS A 11 -40.44 15.87 25.49
C LYS A 11 -41.10 17.24 25.66
N GLU A 12 -42.14 17.36 26.48
CA GLU A 12 -42.83 18.64 26.71
C GLU A 12 -42.02 19.62 27.57
N GLN A 13 -41.05 19.14 28.36
CA GLN A 13 -40.14 20.02 29.13
C GLN A 13 -39.03 20.63 28.27
N PHE A 14 -38.85 20.15 27.04
CA PHE A 14 -37.82 20.62 26.11
C PHE A 14 -38.36 21.53 25.00
N LYS A 15 -39.67 21.82 24.98
CA LYS A 15 -40.21 22.89 24.15
C LYS A 15 -40.04 24.21 24.88
N ALA A 16 -38.91 24.87 24.65
CA ALA A 16 -38.78 26.28 24.97
C ALA A 16 -39.49 27.07 23.86
N GLU A 17 -40.64 27.67 24.17
CA GLU A 17 -41.20 28.74 23.34
C GLU A 17 -40.32 29.97 23.54
N VAL A 18 -39.64 30.37 22.48
CA VAL A 18 -38.87 31.62 22.46
C VAL A 18 -39.88 32.76 22.45
N PRO A 19 -39.86 33.69 23.43
CA PRO A 19 -40.74 34.84 23.43
C PRO A 19 -40.54 35.66 22.15
N THR A 20 -41.63 35.94 21.45
CA THR A 20 -41.64 36.61 20.14
C THR A 20 -41.13 38.07 20.17
N ASP A 21 -41.09 38.69 21.35
CA ASP A 21 -40.62 40.07 21.55
C ASP A 21 -39.10 40.22 21.42
N LEU A 22 -38.34 39.20 21.81
CA LEU A 22 -36.88 39.17 21.73
C LEU A 22 -36.38 39.02 20.29
N THR A 23 -37.14 38.34 19.43
CA THR A 23 -36.78 38.14 18.02
C THR A 23 -36.95 39.41 17.19
N GLU A 24 -38.03 40.17 17.38
CA GLU A 24 -38.29 41.38 16.60
C GLU A 24 -37.31 42.52 16.95
N GLY A 25 -36.98 42.68 18.23
CA GLY A 25 -35.99 43.67 18.67
C GLY A 25 -34.56 43.34 18.25
N PHE A 26 -34.22 42.05 18.22
CA PHE A 26 -32.90 41.57 17.81
C PHE A 26 -32.69 41.70 16.29
N GLU A 27 -33.72 41.41 15.48
CA GLU A 27 -33.67 41.56 14.03
C GLU A 27 -33.55 43.03 13.61
N ALA A 28 -34.26 43.95 14.27
CA ALA A 28 -34.17 45.38 14.01
C ALA A 28 -32.77 45.96 14.31
N LEU A 29 -32.08 45.42 15.33
CA LEU A 29 -30.71 45.82 15.69
C LEU A 29 -29.65 45.23 14.73
N LEU A 30 -29.89 44.03 14.19
CA LEU A 30 -29.04 43.41 13.17
C LEU A 30 -29.07 44.17 11.84
N ASP A 31 -30.25 44.65 11.44
CA ASP A 31 -30.44 45.41 10.19
C ASP A 31 -29.87 46.84 10.26
N GLN A 32 -29.72 47.40 11.46
CA GLN A 32 -29.14 48.73 11.68
C GLN A 32 -27.60 48.73 11.65
N GLU A 33 -26.96 47.63 12.08
CA GLU A 33 -25.49 47.50 12.19
C GLU A 33 -24.82 46.89 10.93
N LEU A 34 -25.57 46.24 10.04
CA LEU A 34 -25.04 45.63 8.83
C LEU A 34 -25.23 46.53 7.59
N PRO A 35 -24.16 46.88 6.84
CA PRO A 35 -24.31 47.70 5.65
C PRO A 35 -25.07 46.94 4.55
N GLN A 36 -26.22 47.49 4.13
CA GLN A 36 -27.07 46.99 3.05
C GLN A 36 -26.34 46.95 1.71
N LYS A 37 -25.76 45.80 1.36
CA LYS A 37 -25.13 45.56 0.05
C LYS A 37 -26.18 45.10 -0.96
N LYS A 38 -26.76 46.05 -1.70
CA LYS A 38 -27.61 45.76 -2.87
C LYS A 38 -26.79 45.05 -3.96
N SER A 39 -27.00 43.75 -4.11
CA SER A 39 -26.38 42.93 -5.15
C SER A 39 -27.10 43.12 -6.49
N LYS A 40 -26.41 43.70 -7.48
CA LYS A 40 -26.83 43.64 -8.88
C LYS A 40 -26.55 42.23 -9.40
N LYS A 41 -27.62 41.55 -9.82
CA LYS A 41 -27.60 40.19 -10.35
C LYS A 41 -26.88 40.17 -11.72
N ASN A 42 -25.60 39.83 -11.73
CA ASN A 42 -24.85 39.60 -12.98
C ASN A 42 -25.16 38.19 -13.51
N TRP A 43 -25.83 38.17 -14.67
CA TRP A 43 -26.23 37.03 -15.51
C TRP A 43 -25.12 36.00 -15.82
N LEU A 44 -23.85 36.31 -15.55
CA LEU A 44 -22.69 35.52 -15.97
C LEU A 44 -22.41 34.26 -15.12
N TYR A 45 -23.07 34.06 -13.97
CA TYR A 45 -22.73 32.98 -13.03
C TYR A 45 -23.59 31.71 -13.13
N TRP A 46 -24.42 31.55 -14.16
CA TRP A 46 -25.18 30.30 -14.32
C TRP A 46 -24.34 29.10 -14.84
N GLY A 47 -23.10 29.35 -15.31
CA GLY A 47 -22.16 28.31 -15.76
C GLY A 47 -20.96 28.04 -14.83
N SER A 48 -20.75 28.85 -13.77
CA SER A 48 -19.50 28.81 -12.98
C SER A 48 -19.48 27.79 -11.84
N GLY A 49 -20.64 27.29 -11.40
CA GLY A 49 -20.71 26.28 -10.33
C GLY A 49 -20.07 24.95 -10.73
N ILE A 50 -20.25 24.54 -11.99
CA ILE A 50 -19.70 23.27 -12.52
C ILE A 50 -18.17 23.35 -12.65
N ALA A 51 -17.64 24.49 -13.13
CA ALA A 51 -16.20 24.66 -13.34
C ALA A 51 -15.40 24.69 -12.03
N ALA A 52 -15.91 25.31 -10.96
CA ALA A 52 -15.25 25.34 -9.66
C ALA A 52 -15.19 23.95 -9.00
N SER A 53 -16.26 23.16 -9.10
CA SER A 53 -16.26 21.78 -8.61
C SER A 53 -15.28 20.89 -9.38
N LEU A 54 -15.18 21.05 -10.70
CA LEU A 54 -14.18 20.35 -11.51
C LEU A 54 -12.75 20.76 -11.14
N ALA A 55 -12.49 22.05 -10.93
CA ALA A 55 -11.18 22.53 -10.50
C ALA A 55 -10.77 21.97 -9.13
N LEU A 56 -11.72 21.86 -8.19
CA LEU A 56 -11.45 21.30 -6.87
C LEU A 56 -11.19 19.80 -6.92
N LEU A 57 -11.94 19.05 -7.75
CA LEU A 57 -11.65 17.63 -7.99
C LEU A 57 -10.28 17.41 -8.64
N LEU A 58 -9.90 18.24 -9.63
CA LEU A 58 -8.58 18.19 -10.24
C LEU A 58 -7.47 18.53 -9.24
N ALA A 59 -7.65 19.56 -8.41
CA ALA A 59 -6.69 19.92 -7.37
C ALA A 59 -6.52 18.80 -6.33
N VAL A 60 -7.62 18.15 -5.90
CA VAL A 60 -7.57 16.99 -5.02
C VAL A 60 -6.82 15.83 -5.69
N GLN A 61 -7.09 15.55 -6.97
CA GLN A 61 -6.38 14.52 -7.72
C GLN A 61 -4.86 14.79 -7.78
N VAL A 62 -4.46 16.04 -8.02
CA VAL A 62 -3.03 16.45 -8.05
C VAL A 62 -2.39 16.29 -6.68
N VAL A 63 -3.04 16.73 -5.60
CA VAL A 63 -2.53 16.60 -4.22
C VAL A 63 -2.39 15.13 -3.82
N LEU A 64 -3.32 14.26 -4.22
CA LEU A 64 -3.22 12.83 -3.96
C LEU A 64 -2.04 12.19 -4.71
N GLN A 65 -1.82 12.58 -5.97
CA GLN A 65 -0.66 12.10 -6.75
C GLN A 65 0.68 12.54 -6.16
N GLU A 66 0.79 13.78 -5.66
CA GLU A 66 2.02 14.22 -4.99
C GLU A 66 2.29 13.41 -3.71
N LYS A 67 1.26 13.13 -2.92
CA LYS A 67 1.38 12.29 -1.71
C LYS A 67 1.85 10.88 -2.04
N THR A 68 1.24 10.21 -3.02
CA THR A 68 1.67 8.86 -3.43
C THR A 68 3.12 8.86 -3.92
N ASN A 69 3.50 9.83 -4.74
CA ASN A 69 4.88 9.95 -5.22
C ASN A 69 5.89 10.20 -4.07
N THR A 70 5.46 10.86 -3.00
CA THR A 70 6.32 11.12 -1.83
C THR A 70 6.49 9.84 -1.02
N VAL A 71 5.40 9.11 -0.77
CA VAL A 71 5.43 7.84 -0.05
C VAL A 71 6.28 6.81 -0.80
N GLU A 72 6.08 6.63 -2.11
CA GLU A 72 6.88 5.69 -2.90
C GLU A 72 8.39 6.02 -2.86
N LYS A 73 8.76 7.31 -2.85
CA LYS A 73 10.16 7.73 -2.70
C LYS A 73 10.71 7.41 -1.32
N GLU A 74 9.96 7.63 -0.25
CA GLU A 74 10.38 7.30 1.11
C GLU A 74 10.60 5.79 1.28
N ILE A 75 9.71 4.98 0.74
CA ILE A 75 9.84 3.52 0.76
C ILE A 75 11.10 3.09 0.00
N LEU A 76 11.32 3.61 -1.21
CA LEU A 76 12.54 3.32 -1.98
C LEU A 76 13.81 3.78 -1.24
N LEU A 77 13.78 4.93 -0.58
CA LEU A 77 14.90 5.40 0.23
C LEU A 77 15.21 4.42 1.36
N ALA A 78 14.18 3.91 2.05
CA ALA A 78 14.33 2.91 3.10
C ALA A 78 14.93 1.59 2.54
N MET A 79 14.44 1.11 1.40
CA MET A 79 14.97 -0.08 0.71
C MET A 79 16.42 0.10 0.23
N ASN A 80 16.86 1.34 -0.02
CA ASN A 80 18.22 1.68 -0.46
C ASN A 80 19.16 1.99 0.70
N ASN A 81 18.71 1.99 1.95
CA ASN A 81 19.58 2.29 3.08
C ASN A 81 20.59 1.15 3.30
N GLU A 82 21.82 1.30 2.82
CA GLU A 82 22.88 0.28 2.93
C GLU A 82 23.27 0.00 4.39
N ASP A 83 23.15 0.99 5.27
CA ASP A 83 23.59 0.91 6.67
C ASP A 83 22.56 0.25 7.60
N SER A 84 21.30 0.10 7.17
CA SER A 84 20.21 -0.38 8.04
C SER A 84 19.37 -1.48 7.40
N SER A 85 19.62 -2.72 7.79
CA SER A 85 18.77 -3.85 7.41
C SER A 85 17.33 -3.72 7.92
N ILE A 86 17.11 -3.01 9.03
CA ILE A 86 15.78 -2.73 9.58
C ILE A 86 15.01 -1.80 8.64
N ASP A 87 15.65 -0.76 8.12
CA ASP A 87 15.00 0.17 7.19
C ASP A 87 14.67 -0.53 5.87
N ARG A 88 15.57 -1.39 5.37
CA ARG A 88 15.29 -2.18 4.17
C ARG A 88 14.11 -3.12 4.38
N LEU A 89 14.05 -3.84 5.50
CA LEU A 89 12.89 -4.66 5.87
C LEU A 89 11.60 -3.85 5.91
N LYS A 90 11.63 -2.70 6.59
CA LYS A 90 10.48 -1.80 6.70
C LYS A 90 9.99 -1.37 5.31
N GLY A 91 10.90 -0.93 4.44
CA GLY A 91 10.56 -0.53 3.07
C GLY A 91 9.95 -1.68 2.25
N ILE A 92 10.44 -2.91 2.40
CA ILE A 92 9.85 -4.08 1.74
C ILE A 92 8.39 -4.27 2.19
N TYR A 93 8.14 -4.26 3.50
CA TYR A 93 6.78 -4.45 4.02
C TYR A 93 5.84 -3.30 3.64
N GLU A 94 6.30 -2.05 3.73
CA GLU A 94 5.51 -0.89 3.30
C GLU A 94 5.17 -0.93 1.80
N TYR A 95 6.08 -1.43 0.95
CA TYR A 95 5.79 -1.65 -0.47
C TYR A 95 4.72 -2.72 -0.69
N GLN A 96 4.77 -3.85 0.04
CA GLN A 96 3.75 -4.89 -0.06
C GLN A 96 2.35 -4.38 0.29
N GLU A 97 2.25 -3.43 1.23
CA GLU A 97 0.97 -2.79 1.59
C GLU A 97 0.37 -1.95 0.45
N LEU A 98 1.19 -1.46 -0.50
CA LEU A 98 0.70 -0.72 -1.66
C LEU A 98 -0.07 -1.60 -2.66
N GLN A 99 0.16 -2.91 -2.66
CA GLN A 99 -0.47 -3.89 -3.55
C GLN A 99 -0.43 -3.49 -5.04
N LYS A 100 0.67 -2.82 -5.43
CA LYS A 100 0.88 -2.28 -6.77
C LYS A 100 2.08 -2.97 -7.40
N GLU A 101 1.93 -3.41 -8.64
CA GLU A 101 3.05 -3.85 -9.46
C GLU A 101 3.77 -2.63 -10.04
N ASP A 102 5.01 -2.40 -9.60
CA ASP A 102 5.84 -1.28 -10.05
C ASP A 102 7.26 -1.77 -10.38
N ASP A 103 7.69 -1.55 -11.63
CA ASP A 103 8.97 -2.05 -12.14
C ASP A 103 10.16 -1.51 -11.34
N GLN A 104 10.10 -0.28 -10.82
CA GLN A 104 11.22 0.28 -10.05
C GLN A 104 11.42 -0.48 -8.73
N PHE A 105 10.32 -0.84 -8.07
CA PHE A 105 10.36 -1.61 -6.83
C PHE A 105 10.71 -3.07 -7.07
N ILE A 106 10.20 -3.68 -8.14
CA ILE A 106 10.58 -5.04 -8.54
C ILE A 106 12.08 -5.11 -8.80
N ASP A 107 12.64 -4.13 -9.49
CA ASP A 107 14.07 -4.06 -9.76
C ASP A 107 14.88 -3.94 -8.48
N LYS A 108 14.37 -3.14 -7.53
CA LYS A 108 15.01 -3.01 -6.21
C LYS A 108 14.94 -4.31 -5.41
N LEU A 109 13.80 -5.01 -5.40
CA LEU A 109 13.66 -6.31 -4.75
C LEU A 109 14.61 -7.34 -5.37
N ILE A 110 14.72 -7.39 -6.69
CA ILE A 110 15.66 -8.30 -7.37
C ILE A 110 17.11 -7.96 -7.00
N GLU A 111 17.47 -6.68 -6.94
CA GLU A 111 18.79 -6.27 -6.47
C GLU A 111 19.06 -6.74 -5.02
N LEU A 112 18.10 -6.57 -4.12
CA LEU A 112 18.21 -7.05 -2.74
C LEU A 112 18.37 -8.56 -2.69
N LEU A 113 17.62 -9.30 -3.50
CA LEU A 113 17.73 -10.76 -3.56
C LEU A 113 19.15 -11.22 -3.94
N GLU A 114 19.83 -10.48 -4.82
CA GLU A 114 21.17 -10.80 -5.30
C GLU A 114 22.28 -10.37 -4.34
N LYS A 115 22.18 -9.17 -3.75
CA LYS A 115 23.30 -8.52 -3.06
C LYS A 115 23.20 -8.48 -1.54
N GLU A 116 22.01 -8.66 -0.99
CA GLU A 116 21.81 -8.53 0.45
C GLU A 116 22.62 -9.57 1.23
N GLU A 117 23.14 -9.19 2.40
CA GLU A 117 23.84 -10.11 3.29
C GLU A 117 22.95 -10.60 4.43
N ASN A 118 21.97 -9.79 4.84
CA ASN A 118 21.05 -10.13 5.90
C ASN A 118 19.98 -11.13 5.42
N ASN A 119 20.05 -12.36 5.95
CA ASN A 119 19.11 -13.43 5.62
C ASN A 119 17.64 -13.06 5.83
N ASN A 120 17.30 -12.24 6.84
CA ASN A 120 15.92 -11.84 7.07
C ASN A 120 15.41 -10.91 5.97
N VAL A 121 16.26 -9.98 5.51
CA VAL A 121 15.92 -9.09 4.38
C VAL A 121 15.75 -9.91 3.10
N LYS A 122 16.62 -10.90 2.84
CA LYS A 122 16.45 -11.83 1.70
C LYS A 122 15.13 -12.59 1.76
N ILE A 123 14.78 -13.15 2.91
CA ILE A 123 13.52 -13.88 3.09
C ILE A 123 12.32 -12.95 2.81
N ALA A 124 12.29 -11.77 3.41
CA ALA A 124 11.24 -10.78 3.16
C ALA A 124 11.19 -10.36 1.68
N THR A 125 12.33 -10.25 1.02
CA THR A 125 12.44 -9.94 -0.41
C THR A 125 11.84 -11.06 -1.27
N ILE A 126 12.16 -12.33 -0.96
CA ILE A 126 11.58 -13.49 -1.65
C ILE A 126 10.07 -13.49 -1.43
N ASP A 127 9.61 -13.22 -0.21
CA ASP A 127 8.19 -13.16 0.12
C ASP A 127 7.46 -12.08 -0.70
N ALA A 128 7.99 -10.85 -0.73
CA ALA A 128 7.43 -9.75 -1.51
C ALA A 128 7.40 -10.02 -3.01
N LEU A 129 8.41 -10.70 -3.55
CA LEU A 129 8.43 -11.07 -4.97
C LEU A 129 7.29 -12.04 -5.33
N LYS A 130 6.82 -12.89 -4.40
CA LYS A 130 5.71 -13.83 -4.68
C LYS A 130 4.37 -13.14 -4.94
N ASP A 131 4.22 -11.88 -4.50
CA ASP A 131 3.02 -11.07 -4.74
C ASP A 131 2.82 -10.71 -6.23
N PHE A 132 3.86 -10.92 -7.06
CA PHE A 132 3.85 -10.66 -8.51
C PHE A 132 3.98 -11.95 -9.34
N PRO A 133 3.03 -12.91 -9.21
CA PRO A 133 3.18 -14.24 -9.76
C PRO A 133 3.16 -14.29 -11.29
N ASN A 134 2.71 -13.24 -11.98
CA ASN A 134 2.68 -13.19 -13.45
C ASN A 134 3.89 -12.45 -14.04
N ASN A 135 4.73 -11.84 -13.20
CA ASN A 135 5.87 -11.07 -13.67
C ASN A 135 7.03 -12.00 -14.08
N GLU A 136 7.36 -11.98 -15.36
CA GLU A 136 8.41 -12.83 -15.93
C GLU A 136 9.81 -12.49 -15.42
N LYS A 137 10.07 -11.24 -15.03
CA LYS A 137 11.34 -10.81 -14.45
C LYS A 137 11.53 -11.43 -13.07
N VAL A 138 10.48 -11.39 -12.25
CA VAL A 138 10.45 -12.01 -10.92
C VAL A 138 10.70 -13.52 -11.00
N ARG A 139 9.95 -14.22 -11.86
CA ARG A 139 10.09 -15.67 -12.04
C ARG A 139 11.51 -16.08 -12.41
N LYS A 140 12.15 -15.34 -13.32
CA LYS A 140 13.54 -15.59 -13.72
C LYS A 140 14.52 -15.30 -12.58
N ALA A 141 14.32 -14.20 -11.85
CA ALA A 141 15.18 -13.81 -10.74
C ALA A 141 15.20 -14.89 -9.64
N LEU A 142 14.05 -15.46 -9.28
CA LEU A 142 13.96 -16.54 -8.28
C LEU A 142 14.74 -17.80 -8.71
N ILE A 143 14.67 -18.17 -10.00
CA ILE A 143 15.44 -19.30 -10.53
C ILE A 143 16.95 -19.01 -10.43
N VAL A 144 17.38 -17.83 -10.90
CA VAL A 144 18.79 -17.41 -10.88
C VAL A 144 19.32 -17.35 -9.44
N ALA A 145 18.53 -16.83 -8.51
CA ALA A 145 18.89 -16.79 -7.09
C ALA A 145 19.10 -18.21 -6.53
N LEU A 146 18.22 -19.17 -6.86
CA LEU A 146 18.36 -20.56 -6.40
C LEU A 146 19.66 -21.21 -6.89
N GLU A 147 20.13 -20.86 -8.09
CA GLU A 147 21.38 -21.42 -8.63
C GLU A 147 22.63 -20.91 -7.92
N ASN A 148 22.58 -19.70 -7.35
CA ASN A 148 23.73 -19.02 -6.77
C ASN A 148 23.74 -19.03 -5.23
N GLU A 149 22.57 -19.21 -4.61
CA GLU A 149 22.42 -19.16 -3.15
C GLU A 149 23.07 -20.37 -2.48
N LYS A 150 23.79 -20.12 -1.40
CA LYS A 150 24.53 -21.12 -0.61
C LYS A 150 23.95 -21.29 0.78
N GLU A 151 23.29 -20.26 1.31
CA GLU A 151 22.68 -20.29 2.63
C GLU A 151 21.46 -21.23 2.60
N PRO A 152 21.50 -22.36 3.32
CA PRO A 152 20.45 -23.39 3.23
C PRO A 152 19.05 -22.88 3.53
N ILE A 153 18.92 -21.93 4.48
CA ILE A 153 17.63 -21.33 4.84
C ILE A 153 17.05 -20.50 3.68
N ILE A 154 17.90 -19.80 2.93
CA ILE A 154 17.48 -19.01 1.77
C ILE A 154 17.17 -19.94 0.58
N GLN A 155 17.94 -21.01 0.38
CA GLN A 155 17.63 -22.03 -0.61
C GLN A 155 16.24 -22.64 -0.39
N ILE A 156 15.89 -22.98 0.86
CA ILE A 156 14.54 -23.46 1.20
C ILE A 156 13.47 -22.44 0.82
N GLU A 157 13.68 -21.17 1.14
CA GLU A 157 12.68 -20.14 0.87
C GLU A 157 12.48 -19.92 -0.64
N LEU A 158 13.57 -19.92 -1.41
CA LEU A 158 13.53 -19.89 -2.88
C LEU A 158 12.80 -21.10 -3.47
N ILE A 159 13.07 -22.31 -2.94
CA ILE A 159 12.39 -23.54 -3.39
C ILE A 159 10.88 -23.46 -3.11
N LYS A 160 10.46 -22.96 -1.94
CA LYS A 160 9.05 -22.74 -1.63
C LYS A 160 8.42 -21.74 -2.59
N ALA A 161 9.06 -20.59 -2.83
CA ALA A 161 8.57 -19.58 -3.76
C ALA A 161 8.37 -20.16 -5.17
N ILE A 162 9.36 -20.91 -5.67
CA ILE A 162 9.28 -21.62 -6.95
C ILE A 162 8.12 -22.62 -7.00
N SER A 163 7.89 -23.34 -5.89
CA SER A 163 6.80 -24.29 -5.74
C SER A 163 5.43 -23.61 -5.78
N GLU A 164 5.25 -22.55 -4.99
CA GLU A 164 4.03 -21.73 -4.92
C GLU A 164 3.68 -21.12 -6.28
N LEU A 165 4.68 -20.55 -6.96
CA LEU A 165 4.54 -19.96 -8.29
C LEU A 165 4.43 -20.98 -9.42
N ARG A 166 4.57 -22.28 -9.11
CA ARG A 166 4.56 -23.41 -10.07
C ARG A 166 5.53 -23.20 -11.24
N GLU A 167 6.71 -22.67 -10.96
CA GLU A 167 7.67 -22.28 -11.99
C GLU A 167 8.43 -23.48 -12.56
N LYS A 168 7.87 -24.10 -13.59
CA LYS A 168 8.41 -25.34 -14.20
C LYS A 168 9.81 -25.17 -14.78
N ARG A 169 10.20 -23.96 -15.20
CA ARG A 169 11.54 -23.69 -15.75
C ARG A 169 12.63 -23.86 -14.69
N ALA A 170 12.28 -23.90 -13.40
CA ALA A 170 13.22 -24.15 -12.31
C ALA A 170 13.66 -25.62 -12.19
N LYS A 171 13.02 -26.57 -12.89
CA LYS A 171 13.35 -28.01 -12.78
C LYS A 171 14.84 -28.33 -12.95
N PRO A 172 15.57 -27.77 -13.93
CA PRO A 172 17.02 -27.99 -14.04
C PRO A 172 17.79 -27.47 -12.81
N SER A 173 17.43 -26.30 -12.28
CA SER A 173 18.06 -25.71 -11.10
C SER A 173 17.78 -26.54 -9.85
N LEU A 174 16.53 -27.00 -9.65
CA LEU A 174 16.16 -27.94 -8.58
C LEU A 174 16.96 -29.24 -8.70
N GLN A 175 17.15 -29.77 -9.90
CA GLN A 175 17.95 -30.97 -10.13
C GLN A 175 19.44 -30.77 -9.76
N LYS A 176 20.00 -29.58 -10.04
CA LYS A 176 21.35 -29.22 -9.57
C LYS A 176 21.43 -29.24 -8.04
N VAL A 177 20.43 -28.69 -7.34
CA VAL A 177 20.36 -28.69 -5.87
C VAL A 177 20.29 -30.12 -5.32
N ILE A 178 19.44 -30.97 -5.89
CA ILE A 178 19.27 -32.38 -5.48
C ILE A 178 20.58 -33.17 -5.62
N ASN A 179 21.29 -32.98 -6.74
CA ASN A 179 22.50 -33.75 -7.06
C ASN A 179 23.78 -33.17 -6.45
N ASN A 180 23.73 -31.99 -5.84
CA ASN A 180 24.90 -31.36 -5.24
C ASN A 180 25.23 -32.01 -3.89
N GLN A 181 26.38 -32.66 -3.81
CA GLN A 181 26.85 -33.35 -2.60
C GLN A 181 27.02 -32.41 -1.39
N LYS A 182 27.28 -31.12 -1.62
CA LYS A 182 27.46 -30.12 -0.55
C LYS A 182 26.14 -29.56 -0.02
N THR A 183 25.03 -29.76 -0.73
CA THR A 183 23.71 -29.32 -0.28
C THR A 183 23.26 -30.15 0.92
N MET A 184 22.71 -29.48 1.94
CA MET A 184 22.17 -30.16 3.13
C MET A 184 20.97 -31.02 2.76
N ASP A 185 20.80 -32.15 3.45
CA ASP A 185 19.81 -33.17 3.05
C ASP A 185 18.37 -32.65 3.08
N TYR A 186 17.99 -31.85 4.09
CA TYR A 186 16.65 -31.24 4.13
C TYR A 186 16.37 -30.27 2.97
N VAL A 187 17.42 -29.64 2.41
CA VAL A 187 17.29 -28.80 1.21
C VAL A 187 17.08 -29.67 -0.03
N LYS A 188 17.81 -30.78 -0.14
CA LYS A 188 17.61 -31.76 -1.23
C LYS A 188 16.20 -32.35 -1.19
N GLU A 189 15.71 -32.70 0.00
CA GLU A 189 14.35 -33.21 0.19
C GLU A 189 13.29 -32.20 -0.26
N SER A 190 13.43 -30.93 0.15
CA SER A 190 12.55 -29.85 -0.29
C SER A 190 12.59 -29.63 -1.80
N ALA A 191 13.80 -29.64 -2.39
CA ALA A 191 13.98 -29.51 -3.83
C ALA A 191 13.37 -30.70 -4.59
N LEU A 192 13.56 -31.93 -4.11
CA LEU A 192 13.01 -33.14 -4.70
C LEU A 192 11.48 -33.16 -4.63
N TYR A 193 10.91 -32.79 -3.47
CA TYR A 193 9.47 -32.63 -3.32
C TYR A 193 8.93 -31.65 -4.38
N THR A 194 9.52 -30.46 -4.46
CA THR A 194 9.11 -29.42 -5.41
C THR A 194 9.27 -29.86 -6.87
N TYR A 195 10.39 -30.49 -7.22
CA TYR A 195 10.66 -31.01 -8.56
C TYR A 195 9.55 -31.96 -9.04
N ASN A 196 9.06 -32.83 -8.15
CA ASN A 196 8.01 -33.80 -8.45
C ASN A 196 6.61 -33.16 -8.55
N GLN A 197 6.35 -32.04 -7.87
CA GLN A 197 5.08 -31.31 -7.94
C GLN A 197 4.94 -30.47 -9.22
N LEU A 198 6.06 -30.01 -9.79
CA LEU A 198 6.08 -29.27 -11.04
C LEU A 198 5.82 -30.22 -12.23
N LYS A 199 4.55 -30.50 -12.52
CA LYS A 199 4.12 -31.35 -13.65
C LYS A 199 4.48 -30.74 -14.99
#